data_AF-A0A099Y0H7-F1
#
_entry.id   AF-A0A099Y0H7-F1
#
_cell.length_a   1.000
_cell.length_b   1.000
_cell.length_c   1.000
_cell.angle_alpha   90.00
_cell.angle_beta   90.00
_cell.angle_gamma   90.00
#
_symmetry.space_group_name_H-M   'P 1'
#
loop_
_entity.id
_entity.type
_entity.pdbx_description
1 polymer ?
#
loop_
_entity_poly.entity_id
_entity_poly.type
_entity_poly.pdbx_seq_one_letter_code
_entity_poly.pdbx_strand_id
1 'polypeptide(L)'
;MSNLSKKDFLKNHSSFPEFHKKVLKQSGLEWKQLIEHPQDYYAANSGSVPGFIFYNDTVAFAKKHHLVILQILDEFESECGKLENKSSPQDKTSYYNWLAWFAYESMFSEIIAFVES
;
A
#
# COMPACT_ATOMS: atom_id res chain seq x y z
N MET A 1 25.52 -7.62 -2.15
CA MET A 1 24.19 -6.98 -2.21
C MET A 1 23.18 -8.10 -2.26
N SER A 2 22.28 -8.16 -1.27
CA SER A 2 21.09 -9.02 -1.30
C SER A 2 20.40 -8.85 -2.65
N ASN A 3 19.97 -9.95 -3.27
CA ASN A 3 19.16 -9.86 -4.48
C ASN A 3 17.80 -9.30 -4.09
N LEU A 4 17.64 -7.97 -4.17
CA LEU A 4 16.39 -7.23 -3.93
C LEU A 4 15.31 -7.62 -4.94
N SER A 5 14.80 -8.84 -4.81
CA SER A 5 13.86 -9.44 -5.74
C SER A 5 12.45 -9.41 -5.17
N LYS A 6 11.45 -9.18 -6.03
CA LYS A 6 10.04 -9.24 -5.67
C LYS A 6 9.68 -10.53 -4.94
N LYS A 7 10.28 -11.65 -5.36
CA LYS A 7 10.04 -12.97 -4.77
C LYS A 7 10.55 -13.04 -3.33
N ASP A 8 11.71 -12.46 -3.06
CA ASP A 8 12.32 -12.46 -1.73
C ASP A 8 11.53 -11.58 -0.77
N PHE A 9 11.19 -10.35 -1.20
CA PHE A 9 10.28 -9.45 -0.48
C PHE A 9 8.97 -10.16 -0.10
N LEU A 10 8.26 -10.71 -1.10
CA LEU A 10 6.98 -11.37 -0.87
C LEU A 10 7.07 -12.67 -0.07
N LYS A 11 8.25 -13.30 0.07
CA LYS A 11 8.36 -14.57 0.80
C LYS A 11 8.84 -14.37 2.22
N ASN A 12 9.77 -13.44 2.42
CA ASN A 12 10.59 -13.38 3.63
C ASN A 12 10.48 -12.03 4.36
N HIS A 13 9.92 -10.99 3.74
CA HIS A 13 9.84 -9.65 4.34
C HIS A 13 8.40 -9.16 4.50
N SER A 14 7.51 -9.55 3.59
CA SER A 14 6.15 -9.03 3.58
C SER A 14 5.26 -9.68 4.64
N SER A 15 4.56 -8.86 5.44
CA SER A 15 3.60 -9.35 6.44
C SER A 15 2.33 -9.90 5.78
N PHE A 16 1.94 -9.34 4.62
CA PHE A 16 0.73 -9.71 3.89
C PHE A 16 1.01 -10.10 2.44
N PRO A 17 1.75 -11.19 2.17
CA PRO A 17 2.34 -11.44 0.86
C PRO A 17 1.31 -11.64 -0.27
N GLU A 18 0.20 -12.34 0.01
CA GLU A 18 -0.87 -12.52 -0.97
C GLU A 18 -1.65 -11.24 -1.24
N PHE A 19 -1.70 -10.32 -0.28
CA PHE A 19 -2.34 -9.02 -0.46
C PHE A 19 -1.40 -8.03 -1.13
N HIS A 20 -0.12 -7.97 -0.76
CA HIS A 20 0.87 -7.12 -1.41
C HIS A 20 1.07 -7.50 -2.88
N LYS A 21 0.94 -8.78 -3.26
CA LYS A 21 0.82 -9.17 -4.68
C LYS A 21 -0.31 -8.44 -5.42
N LYS A 22 -1.46 -8.24 -4.77
CA LYS A 22 -2.63 -7.55 -5.35
C LYS A 22 -2.43 -6.05 -5.38
N VAL A 23 -1.85 -5.46 -4.33
CA VAL A 23 -1.50 -4.03 -4.28
C VAL A 23 -0.48 -3.69 -5.38
N LEU A 24 0.60 -4.48 -5.52
CA LEU A 24 1.58 -4.34 -6.61
C LEU A 24 0.95 -4.48 -8.00
N LYS A 25 -0.04 -5.38 -8.16
CA LYS A 25 -0.75 -5.52 -9.42
C LYS A 25 -1.64 -4.30 -9.71
N GLN A 26 -2.29 -3.76 -8.68
CA GLN A 26 -3.16 -2.59 -8.78
C GLN A 26 -2.37 -1.32 -9.08
N SER A 27 -1.17 -1.17 -8.53
CA SER A 27 -0.32 0.00 -8.79
C SER A 27 0.20 0.02 -10.24
N GLY A 28 0.36 -1.14 -10.87
CA GLY A 28 0.92 -1.24 -12.22
C GLY A 28 2.40 -0.81 -12.30
N LEU A 29 3.06 -0.66 -11.15
CA LEU A 29 4.48 -0.32 -11.06
C LEU A 29 5.35 -1.56 -11.24
N GLU A 30 6.41 -1.42 -12.02
CA GLU A 30 7.42 -2.46 -12.16
C GLU A 30 8.27 -2.55 -10.90
N TRP A 31 8.65 -3.77 -10.50
CA TRP A 31 9.42 -4.00 -9.28
C TRP A 31 10.72 -3.19 -9.24
N LYS A 32 11.39 -3.07 -10.39
CA LYS A 32 12.62 -2.30 -10.51
C LYS A 32 12.42 -0.83 -10.13
N GLN A 33 11.30 -0.22 -10.53
CA GLN A 33 11.01 1.19 -10.21
C GLN A 33 10.81 1.38 -8.71
N LEU A 34 10.13 0.42 -8.07
CA LEU A 34 9.84 0.45 -6.64
C LEU A 34 11.12 0.42 -5.79
N ILE A 35 12.10 -0.41 -6.14
CA ILE A 35 13.34 -0.54 -5.37
C ILE A 35 14.39 0.54 -5.71
N GLU A 36 14.29 1.16 -6.89
CA GLU A 36 15.17 2.26 -7.30
C GLU A 36 14.79 3.57 -6.58
N HIS A 37 13.48 3.80 -6.40
CA HIS A 37 12.93 4.98 -5.73
C HIS A 37 11.78 4.63 -4.77
N PRO A 38 12.05 3.91 -3.67
CA PRO A 38 10.99 3.43 -2.76
C PRO A 38 10.27 4.56 -2.01
N GLN A 39 10.80 5.78 -1.99
CA GLN A 39 10.19 6.95 -1.34
C GLN A 39 9.23 7.73 -2.26
N ASP A 40 9.21 7.44 -3.57
CA ASP A 40 8.42 8.21 -4.55
C ASP A 40 6.90 7.97 -4.45
N TYR A 41 6.46 7.02 -3.62
CA TYR A 41 5.04 6.74 -3.35
C TYR A 41 4.30 7.93 -2.72
N TYR A 42 5.02 8.81 -2.01
CA TYR A 42 4.43 9.92 -1.23
C TYR A 42 4.07 11.14 -2.10
N ALA A 43 4.57 11.23 -3.34
CA ALA A 43 4.36 12.36 -4.23
C ALA A 43 3.17 12.13 -5.18
N ALA A 44 1.95 12.03 -4.64
CA ALA A 44 0.73 11.93 -5.45
C ALA A 44 0.56 13.09 -6.47
N ASN A 45 1.19 14.23 -6.19
CA ASN A 45 1.18 15.47 -6.99
C ASN A 45 2.29 15.56 -8.06
N SER A 46 3.24 14.63 -8.13
CA SER A 46 4.30 14.64 -9.15
C SER A 46 3.88 13.95 -10.46
N GLY A 47 2.71 13.28 -10.47
CA GLY A 47 2.33 12.39 -11.57
C GLY A 47 3.04 11.03 -11.53
N SER A 48 3.86 10.77 -10.50
CA SER A 48 4.71 9.57 -10.38
C SER A 48 4.06 8.40 -9.63
N VAL A 49 2.75 8.43 -9.35
CA VAL A 49 2.01 7.27 -8.82
C VAL A 49 1.01 6.78 -9.88
N PRO A 50 1.45 5.98 -10.87
CA PRO A 50 0.55 5.34 -11.81
C PRO A 50 -0.45 4.43 -11.09
N GLY A 51 -1.67 4.35 -11.63
CA GLY A 51 -2.61 3.25 -11.36
C GLY A 51 -3.33 3.24 -10.01
N PHE A 52 -2.74 3.78 -8.94
CA PHE A 52 -3.31 3.68 -7.59
C PHE A 52 -4.12 4.90 -7.14
N ILE A 53 -4.22 5.99 -7.92
CA ILE A 53 -4.93 7.23 -7.52
C ILE A 53 -6.13 7.56 -8.44
N PHE A 54 -6.60 6.61 -9.26
CA PHE A 54 -7.85 6.81 -10.02
C PHE A 54 -9.06 6.44 -9.15
N TYR A 55 -9.79 7.46 -8.69
CA TYR A 55 -10.88 7.41 -7.69
C TYR A 55 -11.87 6.25 -7.84
N ASN A 56 -12.20 5.80 -9.06
CA ASN A 56 -13.15 4.71 -9.25
C ASN A 56 -12.53 3.32 -9.02
N ASP A 57 -11.31 3.11 -9.48
CA ASP A 57 -10.63 1.81 -9.41
C ASP A 57 -10.13 1.54 -7.98
N THR A 58 -9.70 2.58 -7.28
CA THR A 58 -9.31 2.55 -5.86
C THR A 58 -10.48 2.19 -4.96
N VAL A 59 -11.65 2.79 -5.20
CA VAL A 59 -12.88 2.47 -4.45
C VAL A 59 -13.28 1.01 -4.68
N ALA A 60 -13.24 0.53 -5.93
CA ALA A 60 -13.56 -0.85 -6.24
C ALA A 60 -12.57 -1.84 -5.59
N PHE A 61 -11.27 -1.52 -5.64
CA PHE A 61 -10.21 -2.30 -5.00
C PHE A 61 -10.41 -2.38 -3.48
N ALA A 62 -10.60 -1.23 -2.81
CA ALA A 62 -10.78 -1.18 -1.37
C ALA A 62 -12.05 -1.91 -0.93
N LYS A 63 -13.17 -1.78 -1.65
CA LYS A 63 -14.38 -2.57 -1.38
C LYS A 63 -14.14 -4.07 -1.48
N LYS A 64 -13.44 -4.51 -2.53
CA LYS A 64 -13.13 -5.93 -2.77
C LYS A 64 -12.21 -6.52 -1.70
N HIS A 65 -11.35 -5.70 -1.12
CA HIS A 65 -10.33 -6.12 -0.15
C HIS A 65 -10.55 -5.53 1.24
N HIS A 66 -11.77 -5.08 1.53
CA HIS A 66 -12.07 -4.27 2.71
C HIS A 66 -11.61 -4.89 4.03
N LEU A 67 -11.90 -6.18 4.23
CA LEU A 67 -11.57 -6.88 5.48
C LEU A 67 -10.06 -6.97 5.73
N VAL A 68 -9.25 -7.29 4.71
CA VAL A 68 -7.79 -7.40 4.89
C VAL A 68 -7.16 -6.02 5.11
N ILE A 69 -7.69 -4.97 4.46
CA ILE A 69 -7.23 -3.60 4.72
C ILE A 69 -7.54 -3.18 6.15
N LEU A 70 -8.74 -3.51 6.66
CA LEU A 70 -9.10 -3.23 8.04
C LEU A 70 -8.23 -4.02 9.03
N GLN A 71 -7.85 -5.26 8.71
CA GLN A 71 -6.93 -6.03 9.53
C GLN A 71 -5.55 -5.37 9.61
N ILE A 72 -4.96 -4.98 8.46
CA ILE A 72 -3.66 -4.28 8.41
C ILE A 72 -3.74 -2.98 9.23
N LEU A 73 -4.86 -2.27 9.11
CA LEU A 73 -5.07 -1.03 9.85
C LEU A 73 -5.15 -1.27 11.36
N ASP A 74 -5.87 -2.30 11.80
CA ASP A 74 -6.01 -2.64 13.21
C ASP A 74 -4.66 -3.07 13.83
N GLU A 75 -3.87 -3.85 13.09
CA GLU A 75 -2.51 -4.23 13.47
C GLU A 75 -1.61 -2.98 13.60
N PHE A 76 -1.64 -2.08 12.61
CA PHE A 76 -0.91 -0.82 12.67
C PHE A 76 -1.36 0.08 13.83
N GLU A 77 -2.67 0.27 14.02
CA GLU A 77 -3.21 1.11 15.10
C GLU A 77 -2.92 0.52 16.49
N SER A 78 -2.75 -0.81 16.59
CA SER A 78 -2.35 -1.48 17.83
C SER A 78 -0.89 -1.22 18.20
N GLU A 79 -0.01 -1.03 17.20
CA GLU A 79 1.42 -0.77 17.40
C GLU A 79 1.75 0.72 17.53
N CYS A 80 1.12 1.56 16.70
CA CYS A 80 1.43 2.99 16.56
C CYS A 80 0.41 3.91 17.24
N GLY A 81 -0.73 3.38 17.69
CA GLY A 81 -1.87 4.16 18.15
C GLY A 81 -2.83 4.54 17.02
N LYS A 82 -3.98 5.12 17.41
CA LYS A 82 -5.07 5.44 16.47
C LYS A 82 -4.70 6.58 15.52
N LEU A 83 -5.11 6.45 14.27
CA LEU A 83 -4.93 7.51 13.27
C LEU A 83 -5.95 8.63 13.46
N GLU A 84 -5.48 9.86 13.65
CA GLU A 84 -6.33 11.04 13.88
C GLU A 84 -7.11 11.48 12.63
N ASN A 85 -6.56 11.23 11.44
CA ASN A 85 -7.07 11.73 10.15
C ASN A 85 -7.81 10.66 9.32
N LYS A 86 -8.40 9.66 9.97
CA LYS A 86 -9.16 8.60 9.30
C LYS A 86 -10.41 9.18 8.63
N SER A 87 -10.57 8.91 7.33
CA SER A 87 -11.76 9.35 6.61
C SER A 87 -13.03 8.72 7.19
N SER A 88 -14.08 9.53 7.33
CA SER A 88 -15.36 9.09 7.88
C SER A 88 -16.05 8.08 6.93
N PRO A 89 -16.65 6.99 7.44
CA PRO A 89 -17.47 6.07 6.65
C PRO A 89 -18.74 6.69 6.05
N GLN A 90 -19.14 7.90 6.47
CA GLN A 90 -20.31 8.59 5.95
C GLN A 90 -20.09 9.05 4.49
N ASP A 91 -18.88 9.49 4.15
CA ASP A 91 -18.47 9.68 2.76
C ASP A 91 -17.78 8.40 2.25
N LYS A 92 -18.57 7.54 1.62
CA LYS A 92 -18.09 6.23 1.13
C LYS A 92 -16.92 6.38 0.16
N THR A 93 -16.93 7.37 -0.72
CA THR A 93 -15.88 7.52 -1.74
C THR A 93 -14.56 7.87 -1.06
N SER A 94 -14.57 8.90 -0.22
CA SER A 94 -13.38 9.32 0.54
C SER A 94 -12.88 8.22 1.47
N TYR A 95 -13.79 7.51 2.15
CA TYR A 95 -13.45 6.38 3.01
C TYR A 95 -12.71 5.26 2.27
N TYR A 96 -13.27 4.77 1.15
CA TYR A 96 -12.64 3.68 0.41
C TYR A 96 -11.34 4.10 -0.29
N ASN A 97 -11.24 5.35 -0.72
CA ASN A 97 -9.98 5.89 -1.23
C ASN A 97 -8.90 5.93 -0.16
N TRP A 98 -9.25 6.42 1.04
CA TRP A 98 -8.33 6.44 2.17
C TRP A 98 -7.87 5.04 2.53
N LEU A 99 -8.77 4.05 2.54
CA LEU A 99 -8.41 2.65 2.79
C LEU A 99 -7.48 2.07 1.73
N ALA A 100 -7.74 2.35 0.45
CA ALA A 100 -6.83 1.94 -0.62
C ALA A 100 -5.45 2.56 -0.36
N TRP A 101 -5.40 3.87 -0.11
CA TRP A 101 -4.15 4.59 0.13
C TRP A 101 -3.35 4.02 1.29
N PHE A 102 -4.01 3.79 2.42
CA PHE A 102 -3.39 3.16 3.59
C PHE A 102 -2.76 1.80 3.26
N ALA A 103 -3.46 0.94 2.50
CA ALA A 103 -2.93 -0.34 2.07
C ALA A 103 -1.69 -0.21 1.17
N TYR A 104 -1.63 0.84 0.36
CA TYR A 104 -0.48 1.15 -0.49
C TYR A 104 0.71 1.62 0.34
N GLU A 105 0.50 2.59 1.24
CA GLU A 105 1.55 3.11 2.13
C GLU A 105 2.13 2.03 3.04
N SER A 106 1.27 1.18 3.61
CA SER A 106 1.70 0.05 4.44
C SER A 106 2.64 -0.89 3.69
N MET A 107 2.32 -1.24 2.44
CA MET A 107 3.20 -2.04 1.59
C MET A 107 4.53 -1.32 1.30
N PHE A 108 4.49 -0.02 1.01
CA PHE A 108 5.70 0.76 0.72
C PHE A 108 6.62 0.90 1.93
N SER A 109 6.07 1.01 3.14
CA SER A 109 6.86 1.00 4.38
C SER A 109 7.69 -0.28 4.50
N GLU A 110 7.11 -1.44 4.19
CA GLU A 110 7.84 -2.72 4.17
C GLU A 110 8.84 -2.80 3.00
N ILE A 111 8.53 -2.23 1.83
CA ILE A 111 9.49 -2.18 0.70
C ILE A 111 10.70 -1.33 1.07
N ILE A 112 10.51 -0.19 1.73
CA ILE A 112 11.58 0.68 2.21
C ILE A 112 12.45 -0.09 3.20
N ALA A 113 11.83 -0.72 4.21
CA ALA A 113 12.56 -1.52 5.19
C ALA A 113 13.36 -2.66 4.55
N PHE A 114 12.82 -3.30 3.50
CA PHE A 114 13.51 -4.33 2.73
C PHE A 114 14.70 -3.81 1.91
N VAL A 115 14.60 -2.60 1.37
CA VAL A 115 15.68 -1.98 0.59
C VAL A 115 16.81 -1.47 1.49
N GLU A 116 16.46 -1.01 2.70
CA GLU A 116 17.39 -0.44 3.67
C GLU A 116 18.06 -1.49 4.58
N SER A 117 17.57 -2.74 4.61
CA SER A 117 18.12 -3.87 5.38
C SER A 117 19.37 -4.49 4.75
#